data_AF-A0AAD6KZ81-F1
#
_entry.id   AF-A0AAD6KZ81-F1
#
_cell.length_a   1.000
_cell.length_b   1.000
_cell.length_c   1.000
_cell.angle_alpha   90.00
_cell.angle_beta   90.00
_cell.angle_gamma   90.00
#
_symmetry.space_group_name_H-M   'P 1'
#
loop_
_entity.id
_entity.type
_entity.pdbx_description
1 polymer ?
#
loop_
_entity_poly.entity_id
_entity_poly.type
_entity_poly.pdbx_seq_one_letter_code
_entity_poly.pdbx_strand_id
1 'polypeptide(L)' 'MRGKLTAIEGMKTKVLVWVKVTSVAMESSKSDKVWFTAGVKKSRPKTAYDVPQAAIRVEEF' A
#
# COMPACT_ATOMS: atom_id res chain seq x y z
N MET A 1 -6.99 -14.05 5.78
CA MET A 1 -5.53 -14.20 5.57
C MET A 1 -4.80 -13.18 6.44
N ARG A 2 -4.04 -13.63 7.44
CA ARG A 2 -3.25 -12.74 8.29
C ARG A 2 -2.15 -12.13 7.42
N GLY A 3 -2.03 -10.79 7.39
CA GLY A 3 -1.04 -10.09 6.56
C GLY A 3 -1.52 -9.57 5.20
N LYS A 4 -2.83 -9.62 4.90
CA LYS A 4 -3.42 -8.99 3.70
C LYS A 4 -4.59 -8.09 4.07
N LEU A 5 -4.51 -6.83 3.62
CA LEU A 5 -5.57 -5.83 3.67
C LEU A 5 -6.20 -5.72 2.28
N THR A 6 -7.51 -5.86 2.20
CA THR A 6 -8.29 -5.81 0.94
C THR A 6 -9.41 -4.78 1.05
N ALA A 7 -10.01 -4.42 -0.08
CA ALA A 7 -11.09 -3.43 -0.15
C ALA A 7 -10.65 -2.06 0.42
N ILE A 8 -9.43 -1.66 0.12
CA ILE A 8 -8.88 -0.37 0.53
C ILE A 8 -9.60 0.73 -0.24
N GLU A 9 -10.11 1.71 0.50
CA GLU A 9 -10.74 2.91 -0.04
C GLU A 9 -9.96 4.15 0.43
N GLY A 10 -9.97 5.21 -0.40
CA GLY A 10 -9.21 6.43 -0.09
C GLY A 10 -7.70 6.34 -0.29
N MET A 11 -7.18 5.30 -0.97
CA MET A 11 -5.75 5.21 -1.31
C MET A 11 -5.53 5.16 -2.82
N LYS A 12 -4.71 6.08 -3.35
CA LYS A 12 -4.22 6.08 -4.73
C LYS A 12 -2.70 5.98 -4.75
N THR A 13 -2.14 5.35 -5.78
CA THR A 13 -0.70 5.34 -6.05
C THR A 13 -0.42 5.87 -7.45
N LYS A 14 0.68 6.60 -7.62
CA LYS A 14 1.12 7.10 -8.92
C LYS A 14 1.96 6.03 -9.62
N VAL A 15 1.58 5.68 -10.84
CA VAL A 15 2.40 4.84 -11.74
C VAL A 15 2.70 5.62 -13.01
N LEU A 16 1.65 5.91 -13.79
CA LEU A 16 1.66 6.88 -14.90
C LEU A 16 0.54 7.91 -14.67
N VAL A 17 -0.65 7.39 -14.33
CA VAL A 17 -1.77 8.12 -13.74
C VAL A 17 -1.98 7.68 -12.29
N TRP A 18 -2.82 8.40 -11.55
CA TRP A 18 -3.25 7.97 -10.22
C TRP A 18 -4.23 6.80 -10.34
N VAL A 19 -3.92 5.70 -9.68
CA VAL A 19 -4.74 4.49 -9.69
C VAL A 19 -5.10 4.06 -8.27
N LYS A 20 -6.34 3.58 -8.07
CA LYS A 20 -6.83 3.09 -6.77
C LYS A 20 -6.04 1.85 -6.34
N VAL A 21 -5.58 1.85 -5.09
CA VAL A 21 -5.01 0.66 -4.45
C VAL A 21 -6.16 -0.21 -3.97
N THR A 22 -6.21 -1.47 -4.40
CA THR A 22 -7.30 -2.41 -4.07
C THR A 22 -6.92 -3.38 -2.95
N SER A 23 -5.62 -3.66 -2.81
CA SER A 23 -5.11 -4.45 -1.68
C SER A 23 -3.65 -4.18 -1.38
N VAL A 24 -3.29 -4.38 -0.12
CA VAL A 24 -1.92 -4.36 0.39
C VAL A 24 -1.66 -5.69 1.08
N ALA A 25 -0.55 -6.34 0.76
CA ALA A 25 -0.22 -7.66 1.30
C ALA A 25 1.24 -7.74 1.72
N MET A 26 1.50 -8.52 2.76
CA MET A 26 2.82 -9.01 3.13
C MET A 26 2.76 -10.54 3.14
N GLU A 27 3.80 -11.18 2.64
CA GLU A 27 3.87 -12.65 2.62
C GLU A 27 4.08 -13.23 4.02
N SER A 28 4.81 -12.51 4.87
CA SER A 28 5.00 -12.83 6.29
C SER A 28 5.44 -11.58 7.06
N SER A 29 5.34 -11.62 8.40
CA SER A 29 5.83 -10.53 9.26
C SER A 29 7.34 -10.28 9.14
N LYS A 30 8.10 -11.32 8.78
CA LYS A 30 9.55 -11.30 8.51
C LYS A 30 9.90 -10.89 7.08
N SER A 31 8.92 -10.60 6.22
CA SER A 31 9.17 -10.19 4.85
C SER A 31 9.64 -8.73 4.80
N ASP A 32 10.66 -8.46 3.99
CA ASP A 32 11.22 -7.11 3.78
C ASP A 32 10.46 -6.31 2.71
N LYS A 33 9.37 -6.87 2.17
CA LYS A 33 8.60 -6.28 1.08
C LYS A 33 7.12 -6.19 1.42
N VAL A 34 6.54 -5.06 1.04
CA VAL A 34 5.10 -4.82 1.03
C VAL A 34 4.62 -4.81 -0.41
N TRP A 35 3.55 -5.53 -0.68
CA TRP A 35 2.95 -5.64 -2.00
C TRP A 35 1.70 -4.77 -2.09
N PHE A 36 1.70 -3.82 -3.02
CA PHE A 36 0.55 -2.99 -3.34
C PHE A 36 -0.07 -3.48 -4.65
N THR A 37 -1.38 -3.66 -4.66
CA THR A 37 -2.13 -4.04 -5.86
C THR A 37 -2.97 -2.85 -6.31
N ALA A 38 -2.69 -2.36 -7.52
CA ALA A 38 -3.44 -1.28 -8.16
C ALA A 38 -3.47 -1.55 -9.67
N GLY A 39 -4.34 -2.48 -10.10
CA GLY A 39 -4.35 -3.09 -11.44
C GLY A 39 -3.18 -4.06 -11.68
N VAL A 40 -1.98 -3.69 -11.26
CA VAL A 40 -0.78 -4.55 -11.22
C VAL A 40 -0.23 -4.62 -9.80
N LYS A 41 0.45 -5.72 -9.48
CA LYS A 41 1.12 -5.92 -8.19
C LYS A 41 2.50 -5.25 -8.21
N LYS A 42 2.80 -4.39 -7.24
CA LYS A 42 4.07 -3.68 -7.11
C LYS A 42 4.68 -3.93 -5.73
N SER A 43 5.97 -4.29 -5.67
CA SER A 43 6.71 -4.39 -4.42
C SER A 43 7.23 -3.02 -3.99
N ARG A 44 7.26 -2.81 -2.68
CA ARG A 44 7.96 -1.72 -2.02
C ARG A 44 8.75 -2.25 -0.84
N PRO A 45 9.91 -1.67 -0.52
CA PRO A 45 10.63 -2.00 0.71
C PRO A 45 9.73 -1.75 1.93
N LYS A 46 9.71 -2.70 2.86
CA LYS A 46 8.98 -2.56 4.14
C LYS A 46 9.57 -1.43 4.98
N THR A 47 10.88 -1.23 4.91
CA THR A 47 11.62 -0.20 5.66
C THR A 47 11.08 1.22 5.45
N ALA A 48 10.46 1.50 4.31
CA ALA A 48 9.81 2.79 4.06
C ALA A 48 8.55 3.03 4.90
N TYR A 49 7.98 1.98 5.51
CA TYR A 49 6.74 2.00 6.29
C TYR A 49 6.93 1.56 7.75
N ASP A 50 8.15 1.26 8.18
CA ASP A 50 8.44 0.87 9.57
C ASP A 50 8.33 2.06 10.54
N VAL A 51 8.47 3.28 10.03
CA VAL A 51 8.31 4.52 10.81
C VAL A 51 7.17 5.33 10.20
N PRO A 52 6.14 5.71 10.99
CA PRO A 52 5.11 6.63 10.53
C PRO A 52 5.74 7.94 10.05
N GLN A 53 5.46 8.33 8.81
CA GLN A 53 5.89 9.62 8.28
C GLN A 53 4.79 10.67 8.47
N ALA A 54 5.19 11.95 8.54
CA ALA A 54 4.23 13.05 8.59
C ALA A 54 3.34 13.01 7.33
N ALA A 55 2.04 12.90 7.54
CA ALA A 55 1.04 12.85 6.48
C ALA A 55 -0.08 13.83 6.79
N ILE A 56 -0.62 14.46 5.76
CA ILE A 56 -1.78 15.35 5.87
C ILE A 56 -3.01 14.51 5.56
N ARG A 57 -3.95 14.43 6.51
CA ARG A 57 -5.25 13.83 6.27
C ARG A 57 -6.08 14.82 5.47
N VAL A 58 -6.50 14.43 4.27
CA VAL A 58 -7.41 15.20 3.41
C VAL A 58 -8.81 14.60 3.49
N GLU A 59 -9.85 15.42 3.35
CA GLU A 59 -11.24 14.97 3.39
C GLU A 59 -11.65 14.23 2.10
N GLU A 60 -11.04 14.57 0.96
CA GLU A 60 -11.35 13.99 -0.35
C GLU A 60 -10.08 13.82 -1.24
N PHE A 61 -10.09 12.84 -2.16
CA PHE A 61 -8.92 12.35 -2.93
C PHE A 61 -9.10 12.32 -4.45
#